data_AF-A0A8T0FKA6-F1
#
_entry.id   AF-A0A8T0FKA6-F1
#
_cell.length_a   1.000
_cell.length_b   1.000
_cell.length_c   1.000
_cell.angle_alpha   90.00
_cell.angle_beta   90.00
_cell.angle_gamma   90.00
#
_symmetry.space_group_name_H-M   'P 1'
#
loop_
_entity.id
_entity.type
_entity.pdbx_description
1 polymer ?
#
loop_
_entity_poly.entity_id
_entity_poly.type
_entity_poly.pdbx_seq_one_letter_code
_entity_poly.pdbx_strand_id
1 'polypeptide(L)'
;MAFLAKFRKVDLTALAQELGIEITPADRVVNICGKIKSSPNFDEKFVKNQLEVIVQERETAEDRARKAEAEEKARTREAEKRARTREAEKRARTREAEKRARTREAEKRSRTEKLKKGLGTREAEKRSRTREAEERAFELEKLRITSAAETISVTSNRSENNKHRPGNDGERNLPAPLLAWRTAAESTGLAPSELVHAEFKDAESPIYEPWCAQETTPP
;
A
#
# COMPACT_ATOMS: atom_id res chain seq x y z
N MET A 1 -57.74 -52.52 33.85
CA MET A 1 -56.90 -51.31 33.94
C MET A 1 -56.49 -50.90 32.53
N ALA A 2 -56.80 -49.66 32.11
CA ALA A 2 -56.76 -49.26 30.71
C ALA A 2 -55.35 -48.92 30.21
N PHE A 3 -54.83 -49.66 29.21
CA PHE A 3 -53.48 -49.45 28.66
C PHE A 3 -53.25 -48.03 28.09
N LEU A 4 -54.31 -47.38 27.58
CA LEU A 4 -54.28 -46.02 27.04
C LEU A 4 -53.83 -44.96 28.06
N ALA A 5 -54.02 -45.19 29.36
CA ALA A 5 -53.67 -44.22 30.40
C ALA A 5 -52.16 -44.00 30.56
N LYS A 6 -51.31 -44.86 29.96
CA LYS A 6 -49.84 -44.76 30.02
C LYS A 6 -49.26 -43.79 29.00
N PHE A 7 -50.04 -43.40 27.98
CA PHE A 7 -49.57 -42.60 26.85
C PHE A 7 -49.80 -41.10 27.09
N ARG A 8 -48.98 -40.25 26.44
CA ARG A 8 -49.13 -38.80 26.59
C ARG A 8 -50.40 -38.34 25.86
N LYS A 9 -50.96 -37.20 26.29
CA LYS A 9 -52.13 -36.59 25.65
C LYS A 9 -51.90 -36.37 24.14
N VAL A 10 -50.68 -36.00 23.75
CA VAL A 10 -50.31 -35.79 22.34
C VAL A 10 -50.46 -37.09 21.54
N ASP A 11 -49.90 -38.20 22.05
CA ASP A 11 -49.96 -39.51 21.38
C ASP A 11 -51.40 -40.02 21.25
N LEU A 12 -52.21 -39.84 22.31
CA LEU A 12 -53.64 -40.21 22.30
C LEU A 12 -54.48 -39.33 21.37
N THR A 13 -54.07 -38.07 21.18
CA THR A 13 -54.75 -37.15 20.25
C THR A 13 -54.44 -37.52 18.81
N ALA A 14 -53.19 -37.86 18.51
CA ALA A 14 -52.78 -38.34 17.19
C ALA A 14 -53.49 -39.66 16.82
N LEU A 15 -53.52 -40.62 17.75
CA LEU A 15 -54.24 -41.88 17.57
C LEU A 15 -55.72 -41.66 17.25
N ALA A 16 -56.38 -40.74 17.94
CA ALA A 16 -57.79 -40.48 17.71
C ALA A 16 -58.05 -39.78 16.38
N GLN A 17 -57.15 -38.91 15.92
CA GLN A 17 -57.21 -38.34 14.58
C GLN A 17 -57.15 -39.43 13.50
N GLU A 18 -56.27 -40.43 13.68
CA GLU A 18 -56.17 -41.57 12.76
C GLU A 18 -57.41 -42.47 12.80
N LEU A 19 -58.03 -42.62 13.97
CA LEU A 19 -59.31 -43.33 14.13
C LEU A 19 -60.53 -42.50 13.65
N GLY A 20 -60.33 -41.26 13.19
CA GLY A 20 -61.40 -40.36 12.76
C GLY A 20 -62.30 -39.88 13.90
N ILE A 21 -61.80 -39.86 15.13
CA ILE A 21 -62.52 -39.43 16.34
C ILE A 21 -62.21 -37.96 16.59
N GLU A 22 -63.26 -37.13 16.65
CA GLU A 22 -63.12 -35.73 16.98
C GLU A 22 -62.74 -35.53 18.47
N ILE A 23 -61.50 -35.09 18.67
CA ILE A 23 -60.99 -34.66 19.96
C ILE A 23 -60.88 -33.16 19.98
N THR A 24 -61.44 -32.56 21.02
CA THR A 24 -61.22 -31.15 21.32
C THR A 24 -59.96 -31.00 22.18
N PRO A 25 -59.17 -29.93 22.01
CA PRO A 25 -57.99 -29.70 22.85
C PRO A 25 -58.34 -29.54 24.34
N ALA A 26 -59.60 -29.26 24.68
CA ALA A 26 -60.12 -29.22 26.04
C ALA A 26 -60.33 -30.61 26.67
N ASP A 27 -60.42 -31.67 25.85
CA ASP A 27 -60.63 -33.03 26.35
C ASP A 27 -59.47 -33.47 27.25
N ARG A 28 -59.82 -33.98 28.44
CA ARG A 28 -58.85 -34.60 29.36
C ARG A 28 -58.50 -36.01 28.86
N VAL A 29 -57.32 -36.49 29.25
CA VAL A 29 -56.84 -37.85 28.90
C VAL A 29 -57.89 -38.93 29.18
N VAL A 30 -58.64 -38.81 30.28
CA VAL A 30 -59.71 -39.76 30.64
C VAL A 30 -60.86 -39.73 29.63
N ASN A 31 -61.30 -38.55 29.19
CA ASN A 31 -62.37 -38.38 28.20
C ASN A 31 -61.94 -38.93 26.83
N ILE A 32 -60.69 -38.66 26.45
CA ILE A 32 -60.07 -39.17 25.22
C ILE A 32 -60.03 -40.70 25.23
N CYS A 33 -59.49 -41.29 26.30
CA CYS A 33 -59.46 -42.74 26.49
C CYS A 33 -60.87 -43.36 26.46
N GLY A 34 -61.88 -42.64 26.95
CA GLY A 34 -63.29 -43.03 26.88
C GLY A 34 -63.79 -43.08 25.44
N LYS A 35 -63.65 -41.97 24.70
CA LYS A 35 -64.06 -41.86 23.30
C LYS A 35 -63.42 -42.93 22.41
N ILE A 36 -62.13 -43.22 22.62
CA ILE A 36 -61.40 -44.25 21.85
C ILE A 36 -61.98 -45.64 22.09
N LYS A 37 -62.28 -46.01 23.34
CA LYS A 37 -62.84 -47.33 23.67
C LYS A 37 -64.30 -47.49 23.26
N SER A 38 -65.05 -46.39 23.24
CA SER A 38 -66.44 -46.36 22.78
C SER A 38 -66.56 -46.30 21.26
N SER A 39 -65.45 -46.20 20.53
CA SER A 39 -65.45 -46.19 19.07
C SER A 39 -65.80 -47.59 18.52
N PRO A 40 -66.64 -47.67 17.48
CA PRO A 40 -66.95 -48.95 16.81
C PRO A 40 -65.72 -49.59 16.15
N ASN A 41 -64.66 -48.83 15.91
CA ASN A 41 -63.41 -49.30 15.29
C ASN A 41 -62.32 -49.64 16.31
N PHE A 42 -62.67 -49.85 17.58
CA PHE A 42 -61.71 -50.15 18.63
C PHE A 42 -61.22 -51.60 18.57
N ASP A 43 -59.99 -51.81 18.12
CA ASP A 43 -59.23 -53.05 18.29
C ASP A 43 -57.99 -52.78 19.15
N GLU A 44 -57.88 -53.45 20.29
CA GLU A 44 -56.77 -53.29 21.23
C GLU A 44 -55.40 -53.61 20.61
N LYS A 45 -55.31 -54.59 19.70
CA LYS A 45 -54.04 -54.92 19.02
C LYS A 45 -53.64 -53.83 18.05
N PHE A 46 -54.59 -53.38 17.23
CA PHE A 46 -54.38 -52.27 16.30
C PHE A 46 -53.95 -51.00 17.05
N VAL A 47 -54.68 -50.62 18.10
CA VAL A 47 -54.41 -49.41 18.86
C VAL A 47 -53.05 -49.46 19.57
N LYS A 48 -52.64 -50.62 20.08
CA LYS A 48 -51.29 -50.79 20.66
C LYS A 48 -50.19 -50.60 19.62
N ASN A 49 -50.32 -51.23 18.45
CA ASN A 49 -49.35 -51.10 17.37
C ASN A 49 -49.28 -49.65 16.85
N GLN A 50 -50.43 -49.00 16.70
CA GLN A 50 -50.51 -47.63 16.24
C GLN A 50 -49.88 -46.64 17.22
N LEU A 51 -50.15 -46.81 18.52
CA LEU A 51 -49.50 -46.01 19.56
C LEU A 51 -47.99 -46.23 19.63
N GLU A 52 -47.53 -47.45 19.36
CA GLU A 52 -46.10 -47.74 19.29
C GLU A 52 -45.42 -46.95 18.16
N VAL A 53 -46.02 -46.93 16.97
CA VAL A 53 -45.54 -46.12 15.83
C VAL A 53 -45.53 -44.63 16.18
N ILE A 54 -46.64 -44.10 16.71
CA ILE A 54 -46.76 -42.68 17.09
C ILE A 54 -45.70 -42.29 18.12
N VAL A 55 -45.48 -43.13 19.13
CA VAL A 55 -44.47 -42.87 20.17
C VAL A 55 -43.06 -42.89 19.58
N GLN A 56 -42.74 -43.86 18.73
CA GLN A 56 -41.44 -43.94 18.05
C GLN A 56 -41.20 -42.74 17.12
N GLU A 57 -42.20 -42.34 16.35
CA GLU A 57 -42.12 -41.17 15.47
C GLU A 57 -41.89 -39.88 16.27
N ARG A 58 -42.61 -39.71 17.39
CA ARG A 58 -42.40 -38.56 18.27
C ARG A 58 -40.99 -38.55 18.84
N GLU A 59 -40.51 -39.67 19.37
CA GLU A 59 -39.17 -39.75 19.96
C GLU A 59 -38.08 -39.47 18.91
N THR A 60 -38.21 -40.05 17.72
CA THR A 60 -37.28 -39.77 16.62
C THR A 60 -37.37 -38.32 16.13
N ALA A 61 -38.55 -37.71 16.11
CA ALA A 61 -38.72 -36.29 15.79
C ALA A 61 -38.13 -35.37 16.86
N GLU A 62 -38.34 -35.66 18.15
CA GLU A 62 -37.74 -34.93 19.28
C GLU A 62 -36.21 -35.03 19.25
N ASP A 63 -35.65 -36.21 18.97
CA ASP A 63 -34.21 -36.40 18.85
C ASP A 63 -33.63 -35.69 17.63
N ARG A 64 -34.34 -35.70 16.50
CA ARG A 64 -33.95 -34.92 15.31
C ARG A 64 -33.98 -33.43 15.60
N ALA A 65 -35.02 -32.93 16.29
CA ALA A 65 -35.13 -31.54 16.69
C ALA A 65 -33.99 -31.12 17.64
N ARG A 66 -33.67 -31.95 18.65
CA ARG A 66 -32.54 -31.71 19.56
C ARG A 66 -31.20 -31.68 18.82
N LYS A 67 -30.99 -32.58 17.87
CA LYS A 67 -29.78 -32.61 17.03
C LYS A 67 -29.69 -31.38 16.13
N ALA A 68 -30.79 -30.98 15.49
CA ALA A 68 -30.83 -29.79 14.63
C ALA A 68 -30.55 -28.51 15.42
N GLU A 69 -31.17 -28.34 16.60
CA GLU A 69 -30.94 -27.18 17.47
C GLU A 69 -29.48 -27.15 17.97
N ALA A 70 -28.91 -28.31 18.34
CA ALA A 70 -27.52 -28.40 18.75
C ALA A 70 -26.56 -28.05 17.60
N GLU A 71 -26.85 -28.50 16.39
CA GLU A 71 -26.06 -28.18 15.20
C GLU A 71 -26.14 -26.69 14.84
N GLU A 72 -27.32 -26.08 14.91
CA GLU A 72 -27.50 -24.64 14.69
C GLU A 72 -26.70 -23.83 15.72
N LYS A 73 -26.77 -24.20 17.00
CA LYS A 73 -25.96 -23.59 18.07
C LYS A 73 -24.46 -23.80 17.84
N ALA A 74 -24.05 -24.93 17.26
CA ALA A 74 -22.65 -25.17 16.92
C ALA A 74 -22.20 -24.30 15.74
N ARG A 75 -23.01 -24.20 14.68
CA ARG A 75 -22.75 -23.38 13.48
C ARG A 75 -22.64 -21.89 13.85
N THR A 76 -23.52 -21.38 14.71
CA THR A 76 -23.47 -19.98 15.17
C THR A 76 -22.21 -19.69 15.97
N ARG A 77 -21.84 -20.56 16.93
CA ARG A 77 -20.60 -20.44 17.70
C ARG A 77 -19.34 -20.52 16.83
N GLU A 78 -19.33 -21.39 15.82
CA GLU A 78 -18.21 -21.50 14.89
C GLU A 78 -18.09 -20.25 14.01
N ALA A 79 -19.21 -19.75 13.49
CA ALA A 79 -19.25 -18.52 12.71
C ALA A 79 -18.73 -17.32 13.52
N GLU A 80 -19.13 -17.21 14.79
CA GLU A 80 -18.65 -16.18 15.71
C GLU A 80 -17.13 -16.27 15.93
N LYS A 81 -16.60 -17.47 16.17
CA LYS A 81 -15.14 -17.69 16.31
C LYS A 81 -14.40 -17.27 15.04
N ARG A 82 -14.90 -17.66 13.85
CA ARG A 82 -14.31 -17.27 12.57
C ARG A 82 -14.38 -15.76 12.32
N ALA A 83 -15.45 -15.08 12.76
CA ALA A 83 -15.56 -13.63 12.66
C ALA A 83 -14.52 -12.93 13.55
N ARG A 84 -14.37 -13.40 14.80
CA ARG A 84 -13.37 -12.86 15.75
C ARG A 84 -11.94 -13.01 15.24
N THR A 85 -11.59 -14.16 14.65
CA THR A 85 -10.23 -14.37 14.10
C THR A 85 -9.97 -13.46 12.91
N ARG A 86 -10.91 -13.33 11.97
CA ARG A 86 -10.81 -12.41 10.83
C ARG A 86 -10.67 -10.96 11.26
N GLU A 87 -11.41 -10.54 12.28
CA GLU A 87 -11.31 -9.17 12.80
C GLU A 87 -9.95 -8.92 13.47
N ALA A 88 -9.48 -9.87 14.30
CA ALA A 88 -8.17 -9.79 14.93
C ALA A 88 -7.05 -9.71 13.88
N GLU A 89 -7.14 -10.49 12.80
CA GLU A 89 -6.19 -10.45 11.70
C GLU A 89 -6.17 -9.10 10.98
N LYS A 90 -7.34 -8.52 10.67
CA LYS A 90 -7.44 -7.18 10.09
C LYS A 90 -6.78 -6.13 10.99
N ARG A 91 -7.03 -6.18 12.29
CA ARG A 91 -6.41 -5.29 13.28
C ARG A 91 -4.90 -5.49 13.38
N ALA A 92 -4.41 -6.72 13.23
CA ALA A 92 -2.98 -7.00 13.21
C ALA A 92 -2.31 -6.41 11.96
N ARG A 93 -2.92 -6.60 10.78
CA ARG A 93 -2.43 -6.04 9.51
C ARG A 93 -2.37 -4.52 9.54
N THR A 94 -3.37 -3.84 10.09
CA THR A 94 -3.38 -2.37 10.18
C THR A 94 -2.28 -1.86 11.11
N ARG A 95 -2.10 -2.48 12.28
CA ARG A 95 -1.02 -2.15 13.22
C ARG A 95 0.37 -2.37 12.61
N GLU A 96 0.55 -3.45 11.85
CA GLU A 96 1.83 -3.73 11.20
C GLU A 96 2.12 -2.70 10.08
N ALA A 97 1.13 -2.39 9.26
CA ALA A 97 1.25 -1.37 8.22
C ALA A 97 1.61 0.00 8.82
N GLU A 98 0.98 0.37 9.94
CA GLU A 98 1.28 1.61 10.66
C GLU A 98 2.73 1.63 11.19
N LYS A 99 3.20 0.53 11.80
CA LYS A 99 4.60 0.40 12.23
C LYS A 99 5.57 0.58 11.06
N ARG A 100 5.30 -0.07 9.92
CA ARG A 100 6.11 0.05 8.70
C ARG A 100 6.08 1.47 8.13
N ALA A 101 4.95 2.17 8.21
CA ALA A 101 4.85 3.56 7.79
C ALA A 101 5.70 4.47 8.68
N ARG A 102 5.63 4.29 10.00
CA ARG A 102 6.44 5.06 10.97
C ARG A 102 7.94 4.86 10.76
N THR A 103 8.40 3.64 10.50
CA THR A 103 9.83 3.39 10.24
C THR A 103 10.29 4.04 8.94
N ARG A 104 9.51 3.92 7.85
CA ARG A 104 9.80 4.59 6.57
C ARG A 104 9.85 6.10 6.70
N GLU A 105 8.93 6.69 7.48
CA GLU A 105 8.91 8.13 7.70
C GLU A 105 10.13 8.58 8.51
N ALA A 106 10.49 7.86 9.57
CA ALA A 106 11.70 8.13 10.35
C ALA A 106 12.96 8.06 9.49
N GLU A 107 13.07 7.05 8.62
CA GLU A 107 14.18 6.92 7.67
C GLU A 107 14.25 8.10 6.71
N LYS A 108 13.12 8.48 6.09
CA LYS A 108 13.04 9.67 5.22
C LYS A 108 13.51 10.93 5.95
N ARG A 109 13.03 11.16 7.18
CA ARG A 109 13.46 12.30 8.02
C ARG A 109 14.97 12.26 8.25
N SER A 110 15.52 11.12 8.65
CA SER A 110 16.97 10.96 8.87
C SER A 110 17.79 11.25 7.61
N ARG A 111 17.31 10.81 6.43
CA ARG A 111 17.97 11.05 5.15
C ARG A 111 17.96 12.54 4.79
N THR A 112 16.83 13.22 4.97
CA THR A 112 16.74 14.67 4.73
C THR A 112 17.64 15.46 5.66
N GLU A 113 17.75 15.06 6.94
CA GLU A 113 18.63 15.71 7.90
C GLU A 113 20.11 15.55 7.50
N LYS A 114 20.52 14.33 7.11
CA LYS A 114 21.88 14.07 6.60
C LYS A 114 22.21 14.93 5.38
N LEU A 115 21.27 15.04 4.43
CA LEU A 115 21.45 15.89 3.24
C LEU A 115 21.59 17.37 3.61
N LYS A 116 20.74 17.89 4.51
CA LYS A 116 20.84 19.28 4.99
C LYS A 116 22.19 19.56 5.64
N LYS A 117 22.66 18.66 6.52
CA LYS A 117 23.98 18.78 7.16
C LYS A 117 25.11 18.80 6.12
N GLY A 118 25.09 17.87 5.15
CA GLY A 118 26.09 17.80 4.09
C GLY A 118 26.11 19.04 3.17
N LEU A 119 24.95 19.63 2.91
CA LEU A 119 24.87 20.90 2.17
C LEU A 119 25.48 22.05 2.98
N GLY A 120 25.15 22.15 4.27
CA GLY A 120 25.72 23.17 5.16
C GLY A 120 27.24 23.08 5.28
N THR A 121 27.80 21.87 5.38
CA THR A 121 29.27 21.69 5.41
C THR A 121 29.92 22.08 4.09
N ARG A 122 29.31 21.73 2.95
CA ARG A 122 29.84 22.08 1.63
C ARG A 122 29.76 23.58 1.35
N GLU A 123 28.71 24.26 1.80
CA GLU A 123 28.63 25.72 1.72
C GLU A 123 29.66 26.41 2.61
N ALA A 124 29.87 25.92 3.84
CA ALA A 124 30.90 26.44 4.72
C ALA A 124 32.31 26.29 4.12
N GLU A 125 32.61 25.13 3.54
CA GLU A 125 33.88 24.87 2.85
C GLU A 125 34.06 25.76 1.61
N LYS A 126 33.00 25.99 0.82
CA LYS A 126 33.07 26.93 -0.30
C LYS A 126 33.40 28.34 0.19
N ARG A 127 32.75 28.81 1.25
CA ARG A 127 33.00 30.14 1.85
C ARG A 127 34.41 30.28 2.41
N SER A 128 34.97 29.23 3.00
CA SER A 128 36.36 29.28 3.48
C SER A 128 37.35 29.37 2.32
N ARG A 129 37.14 28.59 1.25
CA ARG A 129 37.99 28.65 0.04
C ARG A 129 37.92 30.00 -0.67
N THR A 130 36.73 30.62 -0.75
CA THR A 130 36.60 31.96 -1.35
C THR A 130 37.34 33.00 -0.53
N ARG A 131 37.20 32.97 0.81
CA ARG A 131 37.93 33.87 1.70
C ARG A 131 39.44 33.71 1.58
N GLU A 132 39.93 32.46 1.54
CA GLU A 132 41.35 32.18 1.36
C GLU A 132 41.86 32.68 0.00
N ALA A 133 41.07 32.56 -1.07
CA ALA A 133 41.43 33.09 -2.39
C ALA A 133 41.48 34.62 -2.41
N GLU A 134 40.54 35.29 -1.73
CA GLU A 134 40.53 36.75 -1.56
C GLU A 134 41.76 37.24 -0.77
N GLU A 135 42.10 36.56 0.32
CA GLU A 135 43.28 36.87 1.13
C GLU A 135 44.58 36.72 0.30
N ARG A 136 44.73 35.62 -0.45
CA ARG A 136 45.88 35.43 -1.36
C ARG A 136 45.96 36.50 -2.46
N ALA A 137 44.82 36.89 -3.04
CA ALA A 137 44.77 37.94 -4.05
C ALA A 137 45.22 39.29 -3.48
N PHE A 138 44.78 39.61 -2.26
CA PHE A 138 45.20 40.82 -1.55
C PHE A 138 46.70 40.82 -1.24
N GLU A 139 47.27 39.70 -0.81
CA GLU A 139 48.72 39.59 -0.57
C GLU A 139 49.54 39.77 -1.85
N LEU A 140 49.12 39.14 -2.95
CA LEU A 140 49.77 39.32 -4.26
C LEU A 140 49.71 40.77 -4.72
N GLU A 141 48.59 41.46 -4.51
CA GLU A 141 48.45 42.87 -4.86
C GLU A 141 49.37 43.75 -3.99
N LYS A 142 49.46 43.47 -2.70
CA LYS A 142 50.42 44.14 -1.81
C LYS A 142 51.86 43.96 -2.30
N LEU A 143 52.24 42.74 -2.69
CA LEU A 143 53.57 42.44 -3.27
C LEU A 143 53.80 43.13 -4.62
N ARG A 144 52.75 43.25 -5.46
CA ARG A 144 52.81 44.03 -6.70
C ARG A 144 53.07 45.51 -6.43
N ILE A 145 52.41 46.10 -5.43
CA ILE A 145 52.62 47.50 -5.07
C ILE A 145 54.04 47.72 -4.53
N THR A 146 54.56 46.82 -3.68
CA THR A 146 55.92 46.94 -3.15
C THR A 146 56.97 46.75 -4.26
N SER A 147 56.80 45.73 -5.10
CA SER A 147 57.72 45.52 -6.24
C SER A 147 57.65 46.66 -7.25
N ALA A 148 56.46 47.22 -7.53
CA ALA A 148 56.32 48.39 -8.39
C ALA A 148 57.05 49.60 -7.79
N ALA A 149 56.90 49.87 -6.48
CA ALA A 149 57.63 50.94 -5.80
C ALA A 149 59.16 50.74 -5.85
N GLU A 150 59.64 49.50 -5.69
CA GLU A 150 61.05 49.14 -5.85
C GLU A 150 61.53 49.34 -7.30
N THR A 151 60.73 48.96 -8.30
CA THR A 151 61.08 49.20 -9.71
C THR A 151 61.07 50.69 -10.07
N ILE A 152 60.20 51.50 -9.48
CA ILE A 152 60.21 52.96 -9.64
C ILE A 152 61.48 53.54 -9.02
N SER A 153 61.92 53.02 -7.86
CA SER A 153 63.20 53.39 -7.24
C SER A 153 64.41 52.99 -8.10
N VAL A 154 64.39 51.80 -8.73
CA VAL A 154 65.48 51.31 -9.59
C VAL A 154 65.47 51.99 -10.98
N THR A 155 64.31 52.32 -11.53
CA THR A 155 64.18 53.04 -12.82
C THR A 155 64.42 54.54 -12.68
N SER A 156 64.25 55.12 -11.49
CA SER A 156 64.68 56.50 -11.19
C SER A 156 66.19 56.71 -11.27
N ASN A 157 67.00 55.63 -11.24
CA ASN A 157 68.45 55.70 -11.49
C ASN A 157 68.86 55.19 -12.87
N ARG A 158 67.90 54.84 -13.74
CA ARG A 158 68.18 54.30 -15.09
C ARG A 158 67.20 54.86 -16.11
N SER A 159 67.02 56.17 -16.09
CA SER A 159 66.22 56.91 -17.07
C SER A 159 67.03 58.07 -17.65
N GLU A 160 68.16 57.75 -18.26
CA GLU A 160 68.59 58.46 -19.45
C GLU A 160 68.99 57.43 -20.49
N ASN A 161 68.55 57.65 -21.72
CA ASN A 161 68.96 56.95 -22.93
C ASN A 161 68.30 55.58 -23.18
N ASN A 162 67.25 55.56 -24.00
CA ASN A 162 67.35 55.06 -25.39
C ASN A 162 65.98 55.12 -26.09
N LYS A 163 65.86 56.01 -27.08
CA LYS A 163 64.80 55.95 -28.09
C LYS A 163 65.06 54.71 -28.96
N HIS A 164 64.25 53.66 -28.87
CA HIS A 164 64.11 52.70 -29.97
C HIS A 164 62.68 52.16 -30.02
N ARG A 165 62.06 52.35 -31.18
CA ARG A 165 60.75 51.82 -31.57
C ARG A 165 61.00 50.57 -32.40
N PRO A 166 60.55 49.38 -31.98
CA PRO A 166 60.16 48.31 -32.90
C PRO A 166 58.62 48.26 -32.93
N GLY A 167 57.96 48.19 -34.08
CA GLY A 167 58.06 47.06 -35.00
C GLY A 167 56.85 46.17 -34.72
N ASN A 168 55.77 46.43 -35.45
CA ASN A 168 54.43 45.87 -35.26
C ASN A 168 54.34 44.50 -35.95
N ASP A 169 54.77 43.44 -35.26
CA ASP A 169 54.88 42.09 -35.86
C ASP A 169 54.22 41.04 -34.93
N GLY A 170 52.99 41.29 -34.49
CA GLY A 170 52.22 40.42 -33.60
C GLY A 170 51.20 39.50 -34.28
N GLU A 171 51.12 39.51 -35.61
CA GLU A 171 50.21 38.66 -36.37
C GLU A 171 50.99 37.57 -37.11
N ARG A 172 51.26 36.45 -36.43
CA ARG A 172 51.48 35.10 -36.99
C ARG A 172 51.99 34.13 -35.93
N ASN A 173 51.17 33.80 -34.94
CA ASN A 173 51.21 32.49 -34.26
C ASN A 173 49.97 32.32 -33.37
N LEU A 174 48.85 31.96 -33.97
CA LEU A 174 47.71 31.43 -33.22
C LEU A 174 48.01 29.95 -32.91
N PRO A 175 47.91 29.49 -31.65
CA PRO A 175 48.06 28.08 -31.32
C PRO A 175 47.04 27.24 -32.11
N ALA A 176 47.43 26.03 -32.53
CA ALA A 176 46.64 25.10 -33.35
C ALA A 176 45.11 25.04 -33.07
N PRO A 177 44.61 25.06 -31.82
CA PRO A 177 43.17 25.09 -31.57
C PRO A 177 42.45 26.32 -32.13
N LEU A 178 43.11 27.49 -32.21
CA LEU A 178 42.51 28.72 -32.72
C LEU A 178 42.51 28.79 -34.26
N LEU A 179 43.44 28.11 -34.93
CA LEU A 179 43.42 27.91 -36.38
C LEU A 179 42.23 27.03 -36.81
N ALA A 180 41.90 26.00 -36.03
CA ALA A 180 40.76 25.11 -36.29
C ALA A 180 39.40 25.81 -36.11
N TRP A 181 39.31 26.82 -35.24
CA TRP A 181 38.08 27.60 -35.03
C TRP A 181 37.83 28.60 -36.16
N ARG A 182 38.90 29.14 -36.75
CA ARG A 182 38.79 30.09 -37.88
C ARG A 182 38.32 29.40 -39.16
N THR A 183 38.82 28.20 -39.44
CA THR A 183 38.37 27.40 -40.60
C THR A 183 36.93 26.89 -40.46
N ALA A 184 36.46 26.61 -39.24
CA ALA A 184 35.07 26.22 -39.00
C ALA A 184 34.08 27.38 -39.25
N ALA A 185 34.43 28.60 -38.83
CA ALA A 185 33.58 29.78 -38.99
C ALA A 185 33.42 30.25 -40.45
N GLU A 186 34.46 30.13 -41.28
CA GLU A 186 34.41 30.52 -42.70
C GLU A 186 33.56 29.58 -43.57
N SER A 187 33.33 28.32 -43.16
CA SER A 187 32.51 27.36 -43.93
C SER A 187 31.00 27.43 -43.64
N THR A 188 30.60 28.10 -42.55
CA THR A 188 29.19 28.15 -42.09
C THR A 188 28.60 29.56 -42.05
N GLY A 189 29.42 30.61 -42.20
CA GLY A 189 28.94 32.00 -42.26
C GLY A 189 28.36 32.54 -40.95
N LEU A 190 28.56 31.85 -39.83
CA LEU A 190 28.01 32.20 -38.51
C LEU A 190 29.09 32.79 -37.59
N ALA A 191 28.68 33.74 -36.74
CA ALA A 191 29.57 34.39 -35.79
C ALA A 191 29.90 33.46 -34.60
N PRO A 192 31.12 33.52 -34.03
CA PRO A 192 31.56 32.63 -32.94
C PRO A 192 30.69 32.64 -31.68
N SER A 193 29.94 33.71 -31.42
CA SER A 193 29.03 33.84 -30.28
C SER A 193 27.76 32.99 -30.41
N GLU A 194 27.40 32.54 -31.61
CA GLU A 194 26.16 31.77 -31.84
C GLU A 194 26.35 30.25 -31.72
N LEU A 195 27.60 29.77 -31.75
CA LEU A 195 27.91 28.33 -31.63
C LEU A 195 27.81 27.78 -30.20
N VAL A 196 27.79 28.64 -29.18
CA VAL A 196 27.66 28.26 -27.76
C VAL A 196 26.19 27.95 -27.39
N HIS A 197 25.24 28.32 -28.26
CA HIS A 197 23.80 28.16 -28.03
C HIS A 197 23.08 27.26 -29.04
N ALA A 198 23.80 26.54 -29.89
CA ALA A 198 23.21 25.52 -30.76
C ALA A 198 22.76 24.31 -29.92
N GLU A 199 21.51 24.37 -29.45
CA GLU A 199 20.76 23.26 -28.87
C GLU A 199 20.84 22.04 -29.78
N PHE A 200 21.29 20.93 -29.18
CA PHE A 200 21.15 19.57 -29.68
C PHE A 200 19.65 19.22 -29.73
N LYS A 201 18.94 19.67 -30.77
CA LYS A 201 17.62 19.18 -31.14
C LYS A 201 17.83 18.07 -32.16
N ASP A 202 17.66 16.84 -31.70
CA ASP A 202 17.03 15.72 -32.44
C ASP A 202 17.24 14.42 -31.64
N ALA A 203 16.27 14.11 -30.78
CA ALA A 203 15.94 12.75 -30.35
C ALA A 203 14.55 12.77 -29.68
N GLU A 204 13.52 12.89 -30.51
CA GLU A 204 12.16 12.52 -30.14
C GLU A 204 12.11 11.02 -29.84
N SER A 205 11.70 10.64 -28.63
CA SER A 205 10.85 9.47 -28.32
C SER A 205 10.72 9.28 -26.79
N PRO A 206 9.62 9.72 -26.17
CA PRO A 206 9.26 9.29 -24.82
C PRO A 206 8.57 7.92 -24.88
N ILE A 207 9.27 6.86 -24.48
CA ILE A 207 8.66 5.57 -24.15
C ILE A 207 8.02 5.74 -22.78
N TYR A 208 6.70 5.97 -22.73
CA TYR A 208 5.92 5.89 -21.49
C TYR A 208 4.71 4.95 -21.64
N GLU A 209 4.91 3.72 -21.13
CA GLU A 209 3.98 2.87 -20.35
C GLU A 209 2.58 2.51 -20.94
N PRO A 210 1.69 1.74 -20.27
CA PRO A 210 1.82 0.60 -19.34
C PRO A 210 0.98 -0.63 -19.81
N TRP A 211 1.35 -1.84 -19.41
CA TRP A 211 0.49 -3.03 -19.57
C TRP A 211 -0.52 -3.13 -18.42
N CYS A 212 -1.79 -2.85 -18.68
CA CYS A 212 -2.92 -3.26 -17.84
C CYS A 212 -4.18 -3.52 -18.70
N ALA A 213 -4.57 -4.80 -18.72
CA ALA A 213 -5.91 -5.39 -18.86
C ALA A 213 -6.81 -4.98 -20.05
N GLN A 214 -7.21 -5.97 -20.86
CA GLN A 214 -8.63 -6.23 -21.17
C GLN A 214 -8.88 -7.73 -21.34
N GLU A 215 -9.87 -8.22 -20.59
CA GLU A 215 -10.63 -9.43 -20.82
C GLU A 215 -11.31 -9.38 -22.20
N THR A 216 -11.44 -10.51 -22.90
CA THR A 216 -12.64 -10.90 -23.67
C THR A 216 -12.46 -12.31 -24.26
N THR A 217 -13.28 -13.24 -23.78
CA THR A 217 -13.77 -14.44 -24.50
C THR A 217 -15.17 -14.11 -25.09
N PRO A 218 -15.84 -14.98 -25.87
CA PRO A 218 -15.47 -15.88 -26.98
C PRO A 218 -16.33 -15.52 -28.25
N PRO A 219 -16.57 -16.35 -29.29
CA PRO A 219 -17.28 -17.65 -29.23
C PRO A 219 -16.46 -18.88 -29.66
#